data_AF-A0AA39ZRA8-F1
#
_entry.id   AF-A0AA39ZRA8-F1
#
_cell.length_a   1.000
_cell.length_b   1.000
_cell.length_c   1.000
_cell.angle_alpha   90.00
_cell.angle_beta   90.00
_cell.angle_gamma   90.00
#
_symmetry.space_group_name_H-M   'P 1'
#
loop_
_entity.id
_entity.type
_entity.pdbx_description
1 polymer ?
#
loop_
_entity_poly.entity_id
_entity_poly.type
_entity_poly.pdbx_seq_one_letter_code
_entity_poly.pdbx_strand_id
1 'polypeptide(L)'
;MDLLTANRGVKQSLPMKNTILILSFVLDGASQFLGVRDSIALDHKLILQPKPNPSHPSPLLRDKEPWNLADIASRIEQVRTSTVRHHDSSAGADIADDTSWSSLTPTGCTIPSRTKDCALACTEPKLLFGSLSTLASCITIAVAAILKQDGTLSLSETDTHNLEQHGILQLASFDGGAVFRDVFQCALTSCNMTSEGPCPRDIQELETSPINAGLLVTIQDRFQNYCEEILHQHIGIDADVAGPGVLLSYVIQTIFVLFAFVAMSTLNSWSKQFVAILYYINRDRWQQLAKWQRRLAFSTPTSALSSTAVEFQEAQGFFTLAVQIATLMTFKFSYMYGTDYAALKSVSVINKASLNSQLVQVLSINSLFPVLLMQSVLQRAGMRWTYTLVITVTVVIFAIIIHHATMLPSFPILWDHLKTAESIPQCGGNPPLTAHCLKQPLNLSLGSIPTIGAAFAMVGILLVDEFVYIVRVDSRPKFMPNSAKWVMLKPWLYGAGVPIFHLIWACTDLALLTIVGLHLCNLLTLATGGTMTSDNWTYGQVVTAMVWTPIFGKYVYYNIFGIQHGFEGRLSNHYRVVSNTEGAKLEE
;
A
#
# COMPACT_ATOMS: atom_id res chain seq x y z
N MET A 1 -62.17 40.39 8.81
CA MET A 1 -62.32 39.75 10.12
C MET A 1 -62.10 38.27 9.93
N ASP A 2 -60.86 37.85 10.20
CA ASP A 2 -60.43 36.64 10.91
C ASP A 2 -61.15 35.30 10.57
N LEU A 3 -60.50 34.19 10.22
CA LEU A 3 -59.23 33.66 10.71
C LEU A 3 -58.65 32.59 9.76
N LEU A 4 -57.34 32.72 9.56
CA LEU A 4 -56.34 31.67 9.32
C LEU A 4 -56.63 30.35 10.07
N THR A 5 -56.40 29.21 9.40
CA THR A 5 -55.41 28.15 9.76
C THR A 5 -55.79 26.77 9.22
N ALA A 6 -55.19 26.37 8.09
CA ALA A 6 -55.01 24.95 7.75
C ALA A 6 -53.94 24.78 6.66
N ASN A 7 -52.67 25.04 7.00
CA ASN A 7 -51.57 24.54 6.19
C ASN A 7 -50.75 23.54 7.03
N ARG A 8 -51.19 22.27 7.01
CA ARG A 8 -50.40 21.15 7.55
C ARG A 8 -49.24 20.91 6.59
N GLY A 9 -48.13 21.58 6.84
CA GLY A 9 -46.84 21.23 6.26
C GLY A 9 -46.51 19.77 6.60
N VAL A 10 -46.33 18.97 5.56
CA VAL A 10 -45.81 17.60 5.62
C VAL A 10 -44.40 17.68 6.22
N LYS A 11 -44.28 17.34 7.51
CA LYS A 11 -42.99 17.15 8.19
C LYS A 11 -42.36 15.86 7.69
N GLN A 12 -41.44 15.96 6.72
CA GLN A 12 -40.47 14.91 6.44
C GLN A 12 -39.42 14.86 7.57
N SER A 13 -39.74 14.15 8.66
CA SER A 13 -38.75 13.73 9.65
C SER A 13 -38.32 12.29 9.33
N LEU A 14 -37.32 12.11 8.48
CA LEU A 14 -36.84 10.76 8.08
C LEU A 14 -35.33 10.56 7.80
N PRO A 15 -34.38 11.50 8.01
CA PRO A 15 -33.01 11.22 7.58
C PRO A 15 -32.28 10.19 8.48
N MET A 16 -32.44 10.23 9.80
CA MET A 16 -31.54 9.48 10.71
C MET A 16 -31.84 7.97 10.78
N LYS A 17 -33.11 7.56 10.71
CA LYS A 17 -33.47 6.12 10.66
C LYS A 17 -32.95 5.48 9.37
N ASN A 18 -33.03 6.19 8.25
CA ASN A 18 -32.55 5.69 6.96
C ASN A 18 -31.01 5.65 6.91
N THR A 19 -30.31 6.61 7.52
CA THR A 19 -28.83 6.55 7.62
C THR A 19 -28.36 5.36 8.45
N ILE A 20 -29.02 5.07 9.59
CA ILE A 20 -28.70 3.88 10.41
C ILE A 20 -29.04 2.60 9.66
N LEU A 21 -30.15 2.57 8.92
CA LEU A 21 -30.53 1.42 8.10
C LEU A 21 -29.57 1.19 6.93
N ILE A 22 -29.08 2.27 6.29
CA ILE A 22 -28.10 2.18 5.21
C ILE A 22 -26.74 1.74 5.76
N LEU A 23 -26.29 2.29 6.91
CA LEU A 23 -25.08 1.80 7.57
C LEU A 23 -25.22 0.33 7.99
N SER A 24 -26.36 -0.06 8.56
CA SER A 24 -26.64 -1.45 8.91
C SER A 24 -26.69 -2.35 7.69
N PHE A 25 -27.26 -1.90 6.56
CA PHE A 25 -27.34 -2.67 5.33
C PHE A 25 -25.98 -2.78 4.63
N VAL A 26 -25.15 -1.73 4.68
CA VAL A 26 -23.77 -1.75 4.18
C VAL A 26 -22.87 -2.61 5.07
N LEU A 27 -23.05 -2.56 6.40
CA LEU A 27 -22.32 -3.41 7.34
C LEU A 27 -22.79 -4.87 7.30
N ASP A 28 -24.09 -5.13 7.17
CA ASP A 28 -24.65 -6.47 6.99
C ASP A 28 -24.26 -7.03 5.63
N GLY A 29 -24.33 -6.21 4.58
CA GLY A 29 -23.83 -6.52 3.24
C GLY A 29 -22.34 -6.85 3.29
N ALA A 30 -21.51 -6.03 3.91
CA ALA A 30 -20.09 -6.32 4.12
C ALA A 30 -19.88 -7.60 4.94
N SER A 31 -20.69 -7.87 5.97
CA SER A 31 -20.57 -9.08 6.80
C SER A 31 -20.97 -10.36 6.06
N GLN A 32 -22.01 -10.29 5.22
CA GLN A 32 -22.49 -11.40 4.38
C GLN A 32 -21.53 -11.65 3.22
N PHE A 33 -20.98 -10.58 2.64
CA PHE A 33 -20.03 -10.65 1.52
C PHE A 33 -18.63 -11.09 1.95
N LEU A 34 -18.24 -10.84 3.21
CA LEU A 34 -16.96 -11.26 3.80
C LEU A 34 -17.04 -12.62 4.55
N GLY A 35 -18.19 -13.30 4.59
CA GLY A 35 -18.34 -14.61 5.24
C GLY A 35 -18.04 -14.61 6.75
N VAL A 36 -18.09 -13.45 7.42
CA VAL A 36 -17.64 -13.31 8.82
C VAL A 36 -18.59 -14.01 9.80
N ARG A 37 -19.85 -14.23 9.41
CA ARG A 37 -20.85 -14.87 10.28
C ARG A 37 -20.59 -16.36 10.51
N ASP A 38 -19.94 -17.03 9.54
CA ASP A 38 -19.65 -18.46 9.64
C ASP A 38 -18.27 -18.75 10.25
N SER A 39 -17.30 -17.82 10.15
CA SER A 39 -15.99 -17.99 10.80
C SER A 39 -16.05 -17.93 12.33
N ILE A 40 -16.97 -17.16 12.93
CA ILE A 40 -17.14 -17.13 14.40
C ILE A 40 -17.81 -18.42 14.91
N ALA A 41 -18.59 -19.10 14.07
CA ALA A 41 -19.20 -20.39 14.41
C ALA A 41 -18.27 -21.59 14.16
N LEU A 42 -17.32 -21.48 13.20
CA LEU A 42 -16.33 -22.53 12.93
C LEU A 42 -15.22 -22.59 13.98
N ASP A 43 -14.85 -21.45 14.59
CA ASP A 43 -13.84 -21.39 15.65
C ASP A 43 -14.28 -22.09 16.95
N HIS A 44 -15.58 -22.30 17.16
CA HIS A 44 -16.09 -22.98 18.35
C HIS A 44 -16.16 -24.51 18.22
N LYS A 45 -16.00 -25.07 17.01
CA LYS A 45 -16.13 -26.53 16.75
C LYS A 45 -14.80 -27.27 16.54
N LEU A 46 -13.67 -26.55 16.47
CA LEU A 46 -12.32 -27.15 16.42
C LEU A 46 -11.63 -27.26 17.80
N ILE A 47 -12.33 -26.95 18.89
CA ILE A 47 -11.82 -27.07 20.28
C ILE A 47 -12.23 -28.41 20.88
N LEU A 48 -11.91 -29.54 20.25
CA LEU A 48 -11.93 -30.85 20.91
C LEU A 48 -10.91 -31.76 20.22
N GLN A 49 -9.64 -31.66 20.65
CA GLN A 49 -8.60 -32.72 20.71
C GLN A 49 -7.40 -32.15 21.51
N PRO A 50 -6.58 -32.99 22.18
CA PRO A 50 -6.06 -32.68 23.52
C PRO A 50 -4.82 -31.77 23.53
N LYS A 51 -4.79 -30.85 24.51
CA LYS A 51 -3.64 -30.02 24.90
C LYS A 51 -2.40 -30.88 25.22
N PRO A 52 -1.21 -30.57 24.66
CA PRO A 52 0.05 -30.85 25.33
C PRO A 52 0.38 -29.74 26.34
N ASN A 53 1.03 -30.15 27.44
CA ASN A 53 1.33 -29.40 28.66
C ASN A 53 2.05 -28.04 28.44
N PRO A 54 1.77 -26.99 29.25
CA PRO A 54 2.43 -25.70 29.16
C PRO A 54 3.64 -25.64 30.09
N SER A 55 4.83 -25.89 29.56
CA SER A 55 6.08 -25.55 30.26
C SER A 55 7.15 -25.18 29.24
N HIS A 56 7.10 -23.92 28.80
CA HIS A 56 8.21 -23.00 28.50
C HIS A 56 7.75 -21.94 27.46
N PRO A 57 8.07 -20.65 27.66
CA PRO A 57 7.62 -19.58 26.78
C PRO A 57 8.46 -19.58 25.50
N SER A 58 7.83 -19.82 24.35
CA SER A 58 8.44 -19.60 23.04
C SER A 58 8.57 -18.09 22.79
N PRO A 59 9.77 -17.56 22.50
CA PRO A 59 9.91 -16.17 22.14
C PRO A 59 9.38 -15.96 20.72
N LEU A 60 8.66 -14.84 20.54
CA LEU A 60 8.32 -14.23 19.26
C LEU A 60 9.58 -14.03 18.41
N LEU A 61 9.97 -15.04 17.63
CA LEU A 61 10.91 -14.89 16.53
C LEU A 61 10.13 -14.33 15.34
N ARG A 62 10.32 -13.02 15.17
CA ARG A 62 9.97 -12.27 13.99
C ARG A 62 10.95 -12.71 12.89
N ASP A 63 10.67 -13.84 12.25
CA ASP A 63 11.42 -14.32 11.09
C ASP A 63 11.20 -13.36 9.90
N LYS A 64 12.00 -12.29 9.88
CA LYS A 64 12.33 -11.61 8.65
C LYS A 64 13.44 -12.45 8.02
N GLU A 65 13.15 -13.22 6.98
CA GLU A 65 14.16 -13.64 6.02
C GLU A 65 14.23 -12.56 4.93
N PRO A 66 15.23 -11.66 4.94
CA PRO A 66 15.40 -10.63 3.92
C PRO A 66 16.61 -11.05 3.08
N TRP A 67 16.50 -12.12 2.30
CA TRP A 67 17.65 -12.63 1.56
C TRP A 67 17.30 -12.68 0.09
N ASN A 68 18.12 -12.03 -0.74
CA ASN A 68 18.09 -12.11 -2.20
C ASN A 68 19.39 -12.77 -2.68
N LEU A 69 19.42 -13.38 -3.87
CA LEU A 69 20.64 -13.84 -4.55
C LEU A 69 21.72 -12.74 -4.65
N ALA A 70 21.34 -11.46 -4.66
CA ALA A 70 22.29 -10.35 -4.56
C ALA A 70 23.13 -10.35 -3.26
N ASP A 71 22.60 -10.90 -2.15
CA ASP A 71 23.34 -11.05 -0.90
C ASP A 71 24.36 -12.20 -0.96
N ILE A 72 24.19 -13.15 -1.89
CA ILE A 72 25.21 -14.17 -2.16
C ILE A 72 26.42 -13.53 -2.83
N ALA A 73 26.20 -12.61 -3.78
CA ALA A 73 27.27 -11.87 -4.45
C ALA A 73 28.06 -10.99 -3.46
N SER A 74 27.39 -10.30 -2.54
CA SER A 74 28.07 -9.49 -1.52
C SER A 74 28.91 -10.32 -0.55
N ARG A 75 28.50 -11.57 -0.29
CA ARG A 75 29.26 -12.52 0.55
C ARG A 75 30.52 -13.05 -0.13
N ILE A 76 30.49 -13.26 -1.45
CA ILE A 76 31.70 -13.60 -2.22
C ILE A 76 32.74 -12.49 -2.03
N GLU A 77 32.33 -11.22 -2.11
CA GLU A 77 33.24 -10.08 -1.88
C GLU A 77 33.68 -9.95 -0.42
N GLN A 78 32.80 -10.22 0.54
CA GLN A 78 33.14 -10.18 1.97
C GLN A 78 34.26 -11.19 2.30
N VAL A 79 34.15 -12.43 1.82
CA VAL A 79 35.16 -13.48 2.02
C VAL A 79 36.47 -13.15 1.28
N ARG A 80 36.37 -12.56 0.08
CA ARG A 80 37.53 -12.13 -0.69
C ARG A 80 38.28 -10.97 -0.02
N THR A 81 37.56 -9.96 0.48
CA THR A 81 38.16 -8.74 1.07
C THR A 81 38.67 -8.92 2.50
N SER A 82 38.09 -9.84 3.29
CA SER A 82 38.70 -10.25 4.58
C SER A 82 40.08 -10.88 4.38
N THR A 83 40.31 -11.47 3.22
CA THR A 83 41.59 -12.12 2.86
C THR A 83 42.68 -11.09 2.51
N VAL A 84 42.32 -9.98 1.87
CA VAL A 84 43.28 -8.91 1.49
C VAL A 84 43.84 -8.17 2.72
N ARG A 85 43.04 -7.97 3.77
CA ARG A 85 43.47 -7.23 4.98
C ARG A 85 44.51 -7.95 5.84
N HIS A 86 44.58 -9.29 5.78
CA HIS A 86 45.57 -10.05 6.55
C HIS A 86 46.96 -10.06 5.90
N HIS A 87 47.10 -9.67 4.63
CA HIS A 87 48.40 -9.66 3.97
C HIS A 87 49.23 -8.39 4.22
N ASP A 88 48.58 -7.27 4.58
CA ASP A 88 49.22 -5.95 4.80
C ASP A 88 49.46 -5.56 6.26
N SER A 89 49.08 -6.41 7.23
CA SER A 89 49.11 -6.05 8.65
C SER A 89 50.42 -6.47 9.34
N SER A 90 51.53 -5.81 9.01
CA SER A 90 52.75 -5.76 9.85
C SER A 90 52.89 -4.44 10.62
N ALA A 91 51.77 -3.78 10.95
CA ALA A 91 51.75 -2.64 11.85
C ALA A 91 50.54 -2.79 12.80
N GLY A 92 50.83 -2.90 14.10
CA GLY A 92 49.84 -3.15 15.13
C GLY A 92 48.82 -2.02 15.27
N ALA A 93 47.54 -2.39 15.29
CA ALA A 93 46.47 -1.65 15.94
C ALA A 93 45.33 -2.63 16.24
N ASP A 94 44.95 -2.73 17.52
CA ASP A 94 43.78 -3.46 18.00
C ASP A 94 42.50 -2.96 17.30
N ILE A 95 41.89 -3.83 16.48
CA ILE A 95 40.51 -3.69 16.02
C ILE A 95 39.82 -5.02 16.28
N ALA A 96 38.82 -4.97 17.15
CA ALA A 96 38.00 -6.08 17.58
C ALA A 96 37.26 -6.75 16.41
N ASP A 97 37.49 -8.06 16.28
CA ASP A 97 36.45 -9.11 16.30
C ASP A 97 35.34 -9.06 15.22
N ASP A 98 35.72 -9.00 13.95
CA ASP A 98 34.82 -9.34 12.84
C ASP A 98 35.45 -10.47 12.01
N THR A 99 35.38 -11.68 12.57
CA THR A 99 35.91 -12.91 11.95
C THR A 99 35.07 -13.30 10.73
N SER A 100 35.71 -13.67 9.62
CA SER A 100 35.11 -13.93 8.30
C SER A 100 34.02 -15.04 8.27
N TRP A 101 33.88 -15.78 9.36
CA TRP A 101 32.93 -16.90 9.55
C TRP A 101 31.63 -16.52 10.24
N SER A 102 31.51 -15.28 10.74
CA SER A 102 30.23 -14.70 11.17
C SER A 102 29.20 -14.62 10.03
N SER A 103 29.66 -14.83 8.79
CA SER A 103 28.86 -14.91 7.58
C SER A 103 28.10 -16.24 7.42
N LEU A 104 28.49 -17.35 8.07
CA LEU A 104 27.70 -18.59 7.97
C LEU A 104 26.33 -18.39 8.62
N THR A 105 25.27 -18.69 7.86
CA THR A 105 23.93 -18.42 8.35
C THR A 105 23.58 -19.38 9.51
N PRO A 106 23.00 -18.91 10.63
CA PRO A 106 22.72 -19.76 11.79
C PRO A 106 21.83 -20.96 11.47
N THR A 107 20.99 -20.86 10.44
CA THR A 107 20.04 -21.86 9.97
C THR A 107 20.51 -22.66 8.75
N GLY A 108 21.60 -22.28 8.10
CA GLY A 108 22.13 -22.96 6.91
C GLY A 108 22.73 -24.33 7.23
N CYS A 109 22.74 -25.23 6.23
CA CYS A 109 23.29 -26.59 6.33
C CYS A 109 22.61 -27.50 7.37
N THR A 110 21.38 -27.18 7.78
CA THR A 110 20.63 -28.03 8.71
C THR A 110 20.04 -29.20 7.93
N ILE A 111 20.52 -30.42 8.21
CA ILE A 111 19.99 -31.63 7.57
C ILE A 111 18.71 -32.11 8.30
N PRO A 112 17.87 -33.00 7.72
CA PRO A 112 16.59 -33.40 8.30
C PRO A 112 16.66 -33.97 9.73
N SER A 113 17.81 -34.51 10.15
CA SER A 113 18.09 -34.94 11.53
C SER A 113 18.33 -33.79 12.51
N ARG A 114 18.21 -32.52 12.07
CA ARG A 114 18.50 -31.28 12.81
C ARG A 114 19.95 -31.12 13.29
N THR A 115 20.85 -31.95 12.76
CA THR A 115 22.29 -31.78 12.92
C THR A 115 22.81 -30.83 11.84
N LYS A 116 23.85 -30.05 12.13
CA LYS A 116 24.52 -29.20 11.13
C LYS A 116 25.59 -30.03 10.44
N ASP A 117 25.46 -30.19 9.13
CA ASP A 117 26.45 -30.87 8.30
C ASP A 117 26.53 -30.18 6.94
N CYS A 118 27.42 -29.18 6.84
CA CYS A 118 27.62 -28.47 5.59
C CYS A 118 28.30 -29.32 4.52
N ALA A 119 29.13 -30.30 4.88
CA ALA A 119 29.77 -31.15 3.87
C ALA A 119 28.73 -31.95 3.08
N LEU A 120 27.76 -32.55 3.79
CA LEU A 120 26.65 -33.26 3.17
C LEU A 120 25.67 -32.30 2.48
N ALA A 121 25.29 -31.20 3.14
CA ALA A 121 24.31 -30.26 2.59
C ALA A 121 24.77 -29.61 1.27
N CYS A 122 26.08 -29.38 1.09
CA CYS A 122 26.62 -28.75 -0.11
C CYS A 122 26.92 -29.74 -1.24
N THR A 123 26.94 -31.05 -0.97
CA THR A 123 27.19 -32.10 -1.97
C THR A 123 25.91 -32.76 -2.49
N GLU A 124 24.79 -32.65 -1.76
CA GLU A 124 23.50 -33.16 -2.19
C GLU A 124 22.64 -32.01 -2.76
N PRO A 125 22.33 -31.97 -4.07
CA PRO A 125 21.56 -30.88 -4.69
C PRO A 125 20.20 -30.62 -4.02
N LYS A 126 19.55 -31.67 -3.52
CA LYS A 126 18.27 -31.55 -2.81
C LYS A 126 18.37 -30.70 -1.54
N LEU A 127 19.51 -30.78 -0.84
CA LEU A 127 19.79 -30.03 0.38
C LEU A 127 20.39 -28.66 0.05
N LEU A 128 21.31 -28.59 -0.92
CA LEU A 128 21.96 -27.37 -1.39
C LEU A 128 20.94 -26.29 -1.77
N PHE A 129 19.94 -26.66 -2.56
CA PHE A 129 18.86 -25.75 -3.02
C PHE A 129 17.60 -25.81 -2.14
N GLY A 130 17.66 -26.48 -0.98
CA GLY A 130 16.51 -26.64 -0.09
C GLY A 130 16.11 -25.35 0.62
N SER A 131 17.06 -24.44 0.85
CA SER A 131 16.84 -23.12 1.42
C SER A 131 17.91 -22.13 0.95
N LEU A 132 17.57 -20.83 0.93
CA LEU A 132 18.53 -19.79 0.58
C LEU A 132 19.67 -19.67 1.61
N SER A 133 19.39 -19.97 2.87
CA SER A 133 20.39 -20.03 3.94
C SER A 133 21.45 -21.12 3.69
N THR A 134 21.02 -22.30 3.22
CA THR A 134 21.93 -23.40 2.90
C THR A 134 22.73 -23.10 1.63
N LEU A 135 22.08 -22.59 0.59
CA LEU A 135 22.75 -22.15 -0.64
C LEU A 135 23.83 -21.09 -0.34
N ALA A 136 23.50 -20.07 0.44
CA ALA A 136 24.44 -19.01 0.82
C ALA A 136 25.64 -19.57 1.61
N SER A 137 25.38 -20.41 2.63
CA SER A 137 26.45 -21.04 3.40
C SER A 137 27.35 -21.93 2.54
N CYS A 138 26.79 -22.68 1.59
CA CYS A 138 27.55 -23.54 0.68
C CYS A 138 28.41 -22.76 -0.31
N ILE A 139 27.91 -21.64 -0.85
CA ILE A 139 28.69 -20.76 -1.72
C ILE A 139 29.84 -20.12 -0.93
N THR A 140 29.58 -19.65 0.29
CA THR A 140 30.63 -19.12 1.18
C THR A 140 31.73 -20.15 1.45
N ILE A 141 31.38 -21.40 1.73
CA ILE A 141 32.35 -22.50 1.95
C ILE A 141 33.11 -22.83 0.66
N ALA A 142 32.43 -22.87 -0.49
CA ALA A 142 33.04 -23.14 -1.79
C ALA A 142 34.09 -22.09 -2.18
N VAL A 143 33.77 -20.80 -1.99
CA VAL A 143 34.71 -19.69 -2.20
C VAL A 143 35.94 -19.85 -1.31
N ALA A 144 35.73 -20.10 -0.01
CA ALA A 144 36.82 -20.24 0.94
C ALA A 144 37.72 -21.46 0.63
N ALA A 145 37.13 -22.56 0.16
CA ALA A 145 37.89 -23.74 -0.27
C ALA A 145 38.78 -23.44 -1.48
N ILE A 146 38.24 -22.75 -2.50
CA ILE A 146 39.00 -22.36 -3.70
C ILE A 146 40.16 -21.43 -3.34
N LEU A 147 39.92 -20.41 -2.50
CA LEU A 147 40.98 -19.49 -2.06
C LEU A 147 42.04 -20.19 -1.20
N LYS A 148 41.65 -21.17 -0.38
CA LYS A 148 42.60 -21.96 0.41
C LYS A 148 43.44 -22.89 -0.45
N GLN A 149 42.87 -23.48 -1.50
CA GLN A 149 43.59 -24.33 -2.46
C GLN A 149 44.57 -23.53 -3.33
N ASP A 150 44.21 -22.28 -3.66
CA ASP A 150 45.07 -21.34 -4.39
C ASP A 150 46.18 -20.73 -3.50
N GLY A 151 46.14 -20.97 -2.19
CA GLY A 151 47.10 -20.45 -1.22
C GLY A 151 46.90 -18.97 -0.84
N THR A 152 45.79 -18.36 -1.28
CA THR A 152 45.46 -16.96 -1.00
C THR A 152 44.78 -16.78 0.36
N LEU A 153 44.13 -17.82 0.91
CA LEU A 153 43.48 -17.80 2.22
C LEU A 153 44.25 -18.65 3.26
N SER A 154 44.71 -18.00 4.34
CA SER A 154 45.19 -18.66 5.56
C SER A 154 44.10 -18.64 6.63
N LEU A 155 43.92 -19.75 7.35
CA LEU A 155 42.93 -19.85 8.43
C LEU A 155 43.63 -19.86 9.80
N SER A 156 43.05 -19.14 10.75
CA SER A 156 43.45 -19.24 12.16
C SER A 156 42.94 -20.54 12.80
N GLU A 157 43.50 -20.93 13.95
CA GLU A 157 43.03 -22.09 14.73
C GLU A 157 41.56 -21.93 15.16
N THR A 158 41.12 -20.71 15.45
CA THR A 158 39.72 -20.41 15.79
C THR A 158 38.77 -20.62 14.61
N ASP A 159 39.20 -20.25 13.40
CA ASP A 159 38.41 -20.40 12.18
C ASP A 159 38.26 -21.86 11.76
N THR A 160 39.32 -22.64 11.91
CA THR A 160 39.28 -24.09 11.67
C THR A 160 38.34 -24.79 12.63
N HIS A 161 38.36 -24.44 13.92
CA HIS A 161 37.42 -24.99 14.90
C HIS A 161 35.96 -24.63 14.58
N ASN A 162 35.69 -23.39 14.16
CA ASN A 162 34.34 -22.96 13.77
C ASN A 162 33.81 -23.72 12.53
N LEU A 163 34.67 -24.03 11.56
CA LEU A 163 34.33 -24.85 10.39
C LEU A 163 34.03 -26.30 10.77
N GLU A 164 34.81 -26.88 11.68
CA GLU A 164 34.60 -28.24 12.19
C GLU A 164 33.24 -28.35 12.90
N GLN A 165 32.84 -27.34 13.67
CA GLN A 165 31.52 -27.27 14.31
C GLN A 165 30.36 -27.23 13.29
N HIS A 166 30.63 -26.82 12.05
CA HIS A 166 29.65 -26.81 10.95
C HIS A 166 29.77 -28.06 10.04
N GLY A 167 30.59 -29.04 10.42
CA GLY A 167 30.76 -30.31 9.69
C GLY A 167 31.81 -30.27 8.58
N ILE A 168 32.64 -29.23 8.51
CA ILE A 168 33.74 -29.13 7.54
C ILE A 168 35.06 -29.47 8.21
N LEU A 169 35.48 -30.74 8.10
CA LEU A 169 36.71 -31.24 8.75
C LEU A 169 38.00 -30.77 8.05
N GLN A 170 37.98 -30.65 6.72
CA GLN A 170 39.14 -30.21 5.94
C GLN A 170 38.70 -29.33 4.78
N LEU A 171 38.82 -28.01 4.93
CA LEU A 171 38.45 -27.07 3.88
C LEU A 171 39.33 -27.20 2.61
N ALA A 172 40.57 -27.65 2.75
CA ALA A 172 41.49 -27.81 1.61
C ALA A 172 41.09 -28.95 0.66
N SER A 173 40.40 -29.98 1.15
CA SER A 173 39.92 -31.11 0.35
C SER A 173 38.46 -30.94 -0.10
N PHE A 174 37.79 -29.84 0.29
CA PHE A 174 36.44 -29.53 -0.13
C PHE A 174 36.42 -29.10 -1.61
N ASP A 175 35.65 -29.78 -2.45
CA ASP A 175 35.51 -29.43 -3.87
C ASP A 175 34.53 -28.27 -4.04
N GLY A 176 35.03 -27.04 -3.84
CA GLY A 176 34.26 -25.83 -4.09
C GLY A 176 33.84 -25.67 -5.57
N GLY A 177 34.61 -26.26 -6.50
CA GLY A 177 34.29 -26.27 -7.92
C GLY A 177 33.04 -27.08 -8.24
N ALA A 178 32.82 -28.21 -7.55
CA ALA A 178 31.60 -29.00 -7.68
C ALA A 178 30.36 -28.21 -7.30
N VAL A 179 30.40 -27.50 -6.16
CA VAL A 179 29.28 -26.67 -5.71
C VAL A 179 28.90 -25.63 -6.77
N PHE A 180 29.89 -24.93 -7.33
CA PHE A 180 29.62 -23.94 -8.38
C PHE A 180 29.09 -24.57 -9.68
N ARG A 181 29.60 -25.75 -10.09
CA ARG A 181 29.04 -26.48 -11.25
C ARG A 181 27.57 -26.83 -11.04
N ASP A 182 27.20 -27.32 -9.87
CA ASP A 182 25.80 -27.65 -9.55
C ASP A 182 24.92 -26.39 -9.56
N VAL A 183 25.42 -25.28 -9.02
CA VAL A 183 24.74 -23.98 -9.04
C VAL A 183 24.56 -23.48 -10.48
N PHE A 184 25.58 -23.57 -11.34
CA PHE A 184 25.47 -23.16 -12.75
C PHE A 184 24.48 -24.04 -13.52
N GLN A 185 24.51 -25.35 -13.34
CA GLN A 185 23.59 -26.27 -14.01
C GLN A 185 22.14 -26.03 -13.57
N CYS A 186 21.91 -25.80 -12.28
CA CYS A 186 20.59 -25.43 -11.76
C CYS A 186 20.16 -24.07 -12.33
N ALA A 187 21.03 -23.06 -12.37
CA ALA A 187 20.72 -21.73 -12.93
C ALA A 187 20.36 -21.78 -14.42
N LEU A 188 21.12 -22.52 -15.22
CA LEU A 188 20.91 -22.67 -16.66
C LEU A 188 19.63 -23.43 -16.98
N THR A 189 19.38 -24.51 -16.25
CA THR A 189 18.12 -25.26 -16.42
C THR A 189 16.92 -24.43 -15.98
N SER A 190 17.08 -23.62 -14.92
CA SER A 190 16.03 -22.73 -14.44
C SER A 190 15.56 -21.77 -15.51
N CYS A 191 16.44 -21.05 -16.22
CA CYS A 191 15.97 -20.15 -17.28
C CYS A 191 15.64 -20.85 -18.62
N ASN A 192 16.14 -22.05 -18.90
CA ASN A 192 15.72 -22.78 -20.11
C ASN A 192 14.35 -23.47 -19.97
N MET A 193 13.94 -23.86 -18.76
CA MET A 193 12.66 -24.53 -18.52
C MET A 193 11.53 -23.58 -18.17
N THR A 194 11.82 -22.42 -17.61
CA THR A 194 10.80 -21.43 -17.32
C THR A 194 10.31 -20.80 -18.63
N SER A 195 9.04 -20.39 -18.67
CA SER A 195 8.45 -19.64 -19.79
C SER A 195 9.03 -18.21 -19.93
N GLU A 196 10.22 -17.95 -19.39
CA GLU A 196 10.81 -16.64 -19.08
C GLU A 196 11.90 -16.22 -20.09
N GLY A 197 12.09 -16.99 -21.16
CA GLY A 197 13.05 -16.66 -22.23
C GLY A 197 14.46 -17.24 -22.00
N PRO A 198 15.39 -17.06 -22.96
CA PRO A 198 16.71 -17.67 -22.89
C PRO A 198 17.54 -17.07 -21.74
N CYS A 199 18.33 -17.91 -21.06
CA CYS A 199 19.28 -17.43 -20.05
C CYS A 199 20.22 -16.36 -20.62
N PRO A 200 20.67 -15.40 -19.80
CA PRO A 200 21.76 -14.50 -20.15
C PRO A 200 22.97 -15.26 -20.70
N ARG A 201 23.55 -14.77 -21.80
CA ARG A 201 24.75 -15.37 -22.44
C ARG A 201 25.91 -15.49 -21.45
N ASP A 202 25.98 -14.55 -20.53
CA ASP A 202 27.01 -14.47 -19.49
C ASP A 202 27.02 -15.65 -18.52
N ILE A 203 25.90 -16.35 -18.34
CA ILE A 203 25.82 -17.56 -17.49
C ILE A 203 26.08 -18.81 -18.30
N GLN A 204 25.73 -18.82 -19.58
CA GLN A 204 26.05 -19.92 -20.49
C GLN A 204 27.57 -20.09 -20.64
N GLU A 205 28.33 -19.00 -20.63
CA GLU A 205 29.79 -19.01 -20.72
C GLU A 205 30.49 -19.56 -19.46
N LEU A 206 29.82 -19.50 -18.30
CA LEU A 206 30.38 -19.96 -17.01
C LEU A 206 30.39 -21.48 -16.85
N GLU A 207 29.48 -22.21 -17.51
CA GLU A 207 29.43 -23.68 -17.42
C GLU A 207 30.69 -24.34 -18.00
N THR A 208 31.27 -23.74 -19.04
CA THR A 208 32.46 -24.28 -19.73
C THR A 208 33.80 -23.81 -19.16
N SER A 209 33.78 -22.88 -18.20
CA SER A 209 34.98 -22.23 -17.69
C SER A 209 35.57 -22.98 -16.49
N PRO A 210 36.90 -23.22 -16.42
CA PRO A 210 37.51 -23.82 -15.24
C PRO A 210 37.40 -22.87 -14.04
N ILE A 211 36.79 -23.34 -12.95
CA ILE A 211 36.55 -22.55 -11.75
C ILE A 211 37.86 -22.40 -10.96
N ASN A 212 38.35 -21.18 -10.81
CA ASN A 212 39.55 -20.82 -10.06
C ASN A 212 39.36 -19.49 -9.31
N ALA A 213 40.33 -19.11 -8.48
CA ALA A 213 40.27 -17.90 -7.65
C ALA A 213 40.09 -16.61 -8.48
N GLY A 214 40.68 -16.53 -9.68
CA GLY A 214 40.55 -15.39 -10.58
C GLY A 214 39.15 -15.23 -11.18
N LEU A 215 38.42 -16.33 -11.37
CA LEU A 215 37.07 -16.34 -11.94
C LEU A 215 35.99 -15.95 -10.91
N LEU A 216 36.28 -15.99 -9.61
CA LEU A 216 35.31 -15.69 -8.54
C LEU A 216 34.69 -14.29 -8.67
N VAL A 217 35.47 -13.30 -9.12
CA VAL A 217 34.99 -11.93 -9.36
C VAL A 217 33.98 -11.88 -10.51
N THR A 218 34.25 -12.62 -11.58
CA THR A 218 33.34 -12.74 -12.72
C THR A 218 32.06 -13.46 -12.32
N ILE A 219 32.17 -14.54 -11.55
CA ILE A 219 31.01 -15.29 -11.04
C ILE A 219 30.13 -14.38 -10.18
N GLN A 220 30.73 -13.60 -9.29
CA GLN A 220 30.02 -12.64 -8.46
C GLN A 220 29.24 -11.62 -9.31
N ASP A 221 29.92 -10.96 -10.25
CA ASP A 221 29.32 -9.94 -11.12
C ASP A 221 28.15 -10.51 -11.94
N ARG A 222 28.32 -11.73 -12.50
CA ARG A 222 27.26 -12.39 -13.27
C ARG A 222 26.05 -12.79 -12.41
N PHE A 223 26.26 -13.33 -11.20
CA PHE A 223 25.15 -13.67 -10.30
C PHE A 223 24.43 -12.44 -9.73
N GLN A 224 25.14 -11.32 -9.56
CA GLN A 224 24.53 -10.07 -9.12
C GLN A 224 23.47 -9.58 -10.12
N ASN A 225 23.74 -9.76 -11.42
CA ASN A 225 22.83 -9.33 -12.49
C ASN A 225 21.80 -10.41 -12.90
N TYR A 226 21.99 -11.67 -12.49
CA TYR A 226 21.12 -12.81 -12.83
C TYR A 226 19.63 -12.54 -12.59
N CYS A 227 19.30 -12.08 -11.37
CA CYS A 227 17.91 -11.81 -11.01
C CYS A 227 17.37 -10.58 -11.74
N GLU A 228 18.20 -9.57 -12.00
CA GLU A 228 17.75 -8.36 -12.66
C GLU A 228 17.43 -8.63 -14.14
N GLU A 229 18.30 -9.32 -14.85
CA GLU A 229 18.12 -9.59 -16.28
C GLU A 229 16.94 -10.52 -16.57
N ILE A 230 16.78 -11.60 -15.79
CA ILE A 230 15.69 -12.56 -16.00
C ILE A 230 14.34 -11.97 -15.60
N LEU A 231 14.29 -11.23 -14.48
CA LEU A 231 13.03 -10.63 -14.02
C LEU A 231 12.65 -9.41 -14.85
N HIS A 232 13.59 -8.53 -15.24
CA HIS A 232 13.27 -7.32 -16.01
C HIS A 232 12.55 -7.61 -17.32
N GLN A 233 12.81 -8.74 -17.94
CA GLN A 233 12.16 -9.13 -19.19
C GLN A 233 10.64 -9.43 -19.03
N HIS A 234 10.18 -9.61 -17.79
CA HIS A 234 8.79 -9.96 -17.45
C HIS A 234 8.16 -9.09 -16.35
N ILE A 235 8.79 -7.97 -15.95
CA ILE A 235 8.17 -6.94 -15.10
C ILE A 235 7.12 -6.22 -15.95
N GLY A 236 5.91 -6.76 -15.97
CA GLY A 236 4.74 -6.12 -16.54
C GLY A 236 3.73 -5.89 -15.43
N ILE A 237 3.36 -4.63 -15.21
CA ILE A 237 2.11 -4.34 -14.51
C ILE A 237 0.99 -4.80 -15.41
N ASP A 238 0.11 -5.65 -14.88
CA ASP A 238 -1.02 -6.12 -15.66
C ASP A 238 -1.95 -4.93 -15.91
N ALA A 239 -2.24 -4.68 -17.19
CA ALA A 239 -3.09 -3.59 -17.62
C ALA A 239 -4.49 -3.69 -17.01
N ASP A 240 -4.93 -4.92 -16.71
CA ASP A 240 -6.25 -5.19 -16.17
C ASP A 240 -6.32 -5.00 -14.63
N VAL A 241 -5.17 -5.01 -13.95
CA VAL A 241 -5.12 -4.98 -12.47
C VAL A 241 -4.64 -3.63 -11.93
N ALA A 242 -3.48 -3.16 -12.39
CA ALA A 242 -2.92 -1.85 -11.99
C ALA A 242 -2.49 -1.03 -13.20
N GLY A 243 -3.20 -1.19 -14.31
CA GLY A 243 -2.79 -0.63 -15.58
C GLY A 243 -2.70 0.91 -15.61
N PRO A 244 -2.14 1.44 -16.71
CA PRO A 244 -1.92 2.87 -16.88
C PRO A 244 -3.19 3.73 -16.73
N GLY A 245 -4.36 3.17 -17.04
CA GLY A 245 -5.65 3.84 -16.87
C GLY A 245 -6.03 4.07 -15.40
N VAL A 246 -5.82 3.08 -14.52
CA VAL A 246 -6.11 3.19 -13.08
C VAL A 246 -5.17 4.23 -12.46
N LEU A 247 -3.88 4.19 -12.81
CA LEU A 247 -2.92 5.17 -12.34
C LEU A 247 -3.29 6.60 -12.80
N LEU A 248 -3.65 6.77 -14.08
CA LEU A 248 -4.11 8.04 -14.62
C LEU A 248 -5.33 8.57 -13.86
N SER A 249 -6.29 7.70 -13.50
CA SER A 249 -7.47 8.10 -12.73
C SER A 249 -7.08 8.67 -11.38
N TYR A 250 -6.17 8.04 -10.65
CA TYR A 250 -5.70 8.55 -9.37
C TYR A 250 -4.91 9.86 -9.50
N VAL A 251 -4.16 10.05 -10.59
CA VAL A 251 -3.49 11.32 -10.88
C VAL A 251 -4.51 12.43 -11.12
N ILE A 252 -5.49 12.22 -12.01
CA ILE A 252 -6.55 13.20 -12.30
C ILE A 252 -7.34 13.50 -11.02
N GLN A 253 -7.72 12.47 -10.28
CA GLN A 253 -8.43 12.60 -9.02
C GLN A 253 -7.67 13.49 -8.03
N THR A 254 -6.39 13.17 -7.80
CA THR A 254 -5.56 13.88 -6.82
C THR A 254 -5.31 15.34 -7.23
N ILE A 255 -5.04 15.60 -8.51
CA ILE A 255 -4.89 16.96 -9.04
C ILE A 255 -6.16 17.77 -8.84
N PHE A 256 -7.33 17.20 -9.15
CA PHE A 256 -8.60 17.89 -8.97
C PHE A 256 -8.88 18.19 -7.49
N VAL A 257 -8.64 17.26 -6.58
CA VAL A 257 -8.81 17.50 -5.13
C VAL A 257 -7.90 18.63 -4.65
N LEU A 258 -6.63 18.66 -5.05
CA LEU A 258 -5.71 19.73 -4.69
C LEU A 258 -6.16 21.08 -5.27
N PHE A 259 -6.58 21.11 -6.54
CA PHE A 259 -7.15 22.30 -7.16
C PHE A 259 -8.39 22.79 -6.41
N ALA A 260 -9.33 21.89 -6.13
CA ALA A 260 -10.56 22.17 -5.40
C ALA A 260 -10.28 22.68 -3.99
N PHE A 261 -9.32 22.06 -3.28
CA PHE A 261 -8.86 22.51 -1.97
C PHE A 261 -8.33 23.93 -2.01
N VAL A 262 -7.38 24.23 -2.92
CA VAL A 262 -6.80 25.58 -3.04
C VAL A 262 -7.88 26.59 -3.41
N ALA A 263 -8.63 26.33 -4.48
CA ALA A 263 -9.66 27.24 -4.98
C ALA A 263 -10.74 27.51 -3.92
N MET A 264 -11.34 26.48 -3.30
CA MET A 264 -12.38 26.68 -2.29
C MET A 264 -11.82 27.24 -0.98
N SER A 265 -10.58 26.92 -0.60
CA SER A 265 -9.96 27.51 0.60
C SER A 265 -9.72 29.00 0.42
N THR A 266 -9.24 29.43 -0.75
CA THR A 266 -9.05 30.84 -1.10
C THR A 266 -10.38 31.57 -1.27
N LEU A 267 -11.39 30.93 -1.86
CA LEU A 267 -12.67 31.57 -2.19
C LEU A 267 -13.65 31.62 -1.00
N ASN A 268 -13.62 30.66 -0.08
CA ASN A 268 -14.67 30.50 0.94
C ASN A 268 -14.16 30.40 2.39
N SER A 269 -13.12 29.61 2.66
CA SER A 269 -12.91 29.02 4.01
C SER A 269 -11.76 29.63 4.83
N TRP A 270 -10.53 29.66 4.32
CA TRP A 270 -9.36 30.08 5.11
C TRP A 270 -9.32 31.57 5.40
N SER A 271 -9.79 32.39 4.46
CA SER A 271 -9.84 33.83 4.62
C SER A 271 -10.81 34.26 5.72
N LYS A 272 -11.91 33.55 6.05
CA LYS A 272 -12.81 34.02 7.14
C LYS A 272 -12.15 33.97 8.52
N GLN A 273 -11.37 32.92 8.80
CA GLN A 273 -10.69 32.73 10.09
C GLN A 273 -9.44 33.62 10.19
N PHE A 274 -8.62 33.66 9.13
CA PHE A 274 -7.47 34.57 9.09
C PHE A 274 -7.90 36.03 9.09
N VAL A 275 -8.94 36.42 8.33
CA VAL A 275 -9.48 37.78 8.36
C VAL A 275 -10.08 38.09 9.74
N ALA A 276 -10.70 37.14 10.45
CA ALA A 276 -11.19 37.40 11.82
C ALA A 276 -10.04 37.66 12.82
N ILE A 277 -8.95 36.89 12.75
CA ILE A 277 -7.74 37.10 13.58
C ILE A 277 -7.06 38.42 13.21
N LEU A 278 -6.90 38.70 11.91
CA LEU A 278 -6.23 39.91 11.42
C LEU A 278 -7.11 41.17 11.54
N TYR A 279 -8.44 41.04 11.56
CA TYR A 279 -9.39 42.12 11.87
C TYR A 279 -9.18 42.66 13.28
N TYR A 280 -8.74 41.82 14.22
CA TYR A 280 -8.36 42.25 15.55
C TYR A 280 -7.08 43.11 15.55
N ILE A 281 -6.23 42.94 14.54
CA ILE A 281 -4.95 43.65 14.40
C ILE A 281 -5.13 44.97 13.63
N ASN A 282 -5.96 45.02 12.59
CA ASN A 282 -6.20 46.24 11.82
C ASN A 282 -7.63 46.24 11.24
N ARG A 283 -8.43 47.28 11.50
CA ARG A 283 -9.88 47.19 11.26
C ARG A 283 -10.31 47.61 9.85
N ASP A 284 -9.69 48.65 9.28
CA ASP A 284 -10.22 49.32 8.07
C ASP A 284 -9.85 48.63 6.77
N ARG A 285 -8.59 48.18 6.60
CA ARG A 285 -8.16 47.43 5.40
C ARG A 285 -8.89 46.10 5.27
N TRP A 286 -9.19 45.46 6.40
CA TRP A 286 -9.74 44.12 6.43
C TRP A 286 -11.26 44.07 6.26
N GLN A 287 -11.97 45.18 6.53
CA GLN A 287 -13.37 45.32 6.13
C GLN A 287 -13.55 45.31 4.60
N GLN A 288 -12.62 45.92 3.85
CA GLN A 288 -12.66 45.89 2.39
C GLN A 288 -12.40 44.47 1.86
N LEU A 289 -11.39 43.79 2.40
CA LEU A 289 -11.09 42.37 2.08
C LEU A 289 -12.27 41.45 2.40
N ALA A 290 -12.93 41.61 3.55
CA ALA A 290 -14.12 40.84 3.90
C ALA A 290 -15.29 41.05 2.92
N LYS A 291 -15.49 42.28 2.42
CA LYS A 291 -16.51 42.57 1.39
C LYS A 291 -16.16 41.92 0.05
N TRP A 292 -14.90 42.04 -0.40
CA TRP A 292 -14.41 41.39 -1.62
C TRP A 292 -14.53 39.88 -1.54
N GLN A 293 -14.13 39.29 -0.42
CA GLN A 293 -14.26 37.87 -0.17
C GLN A 293 -15.71 37.41 -0.19
N ARG A 294 -16.63 38.17 0.41
CA ARG A 294 -18.06 37.82 0.37
C ARG A 294 -18.57 37.81 -1.08
N ARG A 295 -18.18 38.80 -1.90
CA ARG A 295 -18.53 38.81 -3.34
C ARG A 295 -17.94 37.62 -4.10
N LEU A 296 -16.68 37.27 -3.83
CA LEU A 296 -16.03 36.10 -4.43
C LEU A 296 -16.72 34.80 -4.01
N ALA A 297 -17.06 34.64 -2.73
CA ALA A 297 -17.76 33.45 -2.22
C ALA A 297 -19.13 33.22 -2.88
N PHE A 298 -19.82 34.29 -3.30
CA PHE A 298 -21.10 34.22 -4.02
C PHE A 298 -20.96 34.30 -5.55
N SER A 299 -19.74 34.24 -6.08
CA SER A 299 -19.52 34.27 -7.53
C SER A 299 -19.97 32.98 -8.21
N THR A 300 -20.33 33.07 -9.49
CA THR A 300 -20.70 31.92 -10.33
C THR A 300 -19.62 30.83 -10.31
N PRO A 301 -18.32 31.14 -10.46
CA PRO A 301 -17.27 30.10 -10.43
C PRO A 301 -17.18 29.38 -9.09
N THR A 302 -17.36 30.08 -7.97
CA THR A 302 -17.30 29.46 -6.64
C THR A 302 -18.48 28.52 -6.43
N SER A 303 -19.66 28.94 -6.84
CA SER A 303 -20.86 28.11 -6.75
C SER A 303 -20.77 26.92 -7.71
N ALA A 304 -20.23 27.12 -8.91
CA ALA A 304 -20.06 26.08 -9.93
C ALA A 304 -19.03 25.04 -9.48
N LEU A 305 -17.92 25.49 -8.89
CA LEU A 305 -16.92 24.63 -8.29
C LEU A 305 -17.51 23.82 -7.13
N SER A 306 -18.26 24.47 -6.25
CA SER A 306 -18.91 23.82 -5.10
C SER A 306 -19.88 22.72 -5.54
N SER A 307 -20.73 23.00 -6.54
CA SER A 307 -21.63 22.01 -7.10
C SER A 307 -20.89 20.85 -7.78
N THR A 308 -19.86 21.16 -8.57
CA THR A 308 -19.06 20.13 -9.26
C THR A 308 -18.28 19.28 -8.27
N ALA A 309 -17.79 19.89 -7.19
CA ALA A 309 -17.05 19.24 -6.12
C ALA A 309 -17.85 18.12 -5.45
N VAL A 310 -19.16 18.31 -5.25
CA VAL A 310 -20.04 17.27 -4.69
C VAL A 310 -20.17 16.08 -5.65
N GLU A 311 -20.43 16.34 -6.93
CA GLU A 311 -20.52 15.26 -7.93
C GLU A 311 -19.17 14.55 -8.12
N PHE A 312 -18.06 15.29 -8.05
CA PHE A 312 -16.72 14.71 -8.06
C PHE A 312 -16.48 13.83 -6.83
N GLN A 313 -16.88 14.27 -5.63
CA GLN A 313 -16.76 13.47 -4.39
C GLN A 313 -17.49 12.14 -4.52
N GLU A 314 -18.70 12.16 -5.08
CA GLU A 314 -19.47 10.96 -5.34
C GLU A 314 -18.74 10.04 -6.34
N ALA A 315 -18.32 10.57 -7.49
CA ALA A 315 -17.63 9.80 -8.52
C ALA A 315 -16.32 9.21 -8.02
N GLN A 316 -15.48 9.99 -7.33
CA GLN A 316 -14.22 9.49 -6.79
C GLN A 316 -14.43 8.47 -5.66
N GLY A 317 -15.47 8.64 -4.85
CA GLY A 317 -15.80 7.70 -3.78
C GLY A 317 -16.15 6.33 -4.35
N PHE A 318 -17.01 6.28 -5.37
CA PHE A 318 -17.34 5.04 -6.06
C PHE A 318 -16.17 4.46 -6.85
N PHE A 319 -15.36 5.31 -7.51
CA PHE A 319 -14.16 4.86 -8.20
C PHE A 319 -13.19 4.16 -7.24
N THR A 320 -12.84 4.81 -6.13
CA THR A 320 -11.97 4.22 -5.10
C THR A 320 -12.58 2.94 -4.53
N LEU A 321 -13.88 2.94 -4.23
CA LEU A 321 -14.56 1.75 -3.70
C LEU A 321 -14.54 0.59 -4.70
N ALA A 322 -14.73 0.86 -5.99
CA ALA A 322 -14.68 -0.16 -7.04
C ALA A 322 -13.28 -0.80 -7.13
N VAL A 323 -12.22 0.00 -7.10
CA VAL A 323 -10.83 -0.51 -7.08
C VAL A 323 -10.58 -1.32 -5.80
N GLN A 324 -11.03 -0.85 -4.64
CA GLN A 324 -10.89 -1.58 -3.38
C GLN A 324 -11.63 -2.93 -3.38
N ILE A 325 -12.86 -2.98 -3.89
CA ILE A 325 -13.63 -4.22 -4.03
C ILE A 325 -12.94 -5.16 -5.02
N ALA A 326 -12.50 -4.67 -6.17
CA ALA A 326 -11.76 -5.45 -7.16
C ALA A 326 -10.48 -6.04 -6.55
N THR A 327 -9.75 -5.26 -5.76
CA THR A 327 -8.54 -5.73 -5.05
C THR A 327 -8.83 -6.92 -4.14
N LEU A 328 -9.89 -6.83 -3.34
CA LEU A 328 -10.29 -7.91 -2.44
C LEU A 328 -10.78 -9.14 -3.19
N MET A 329 -11.51 -8.95 -4.29
CA MET A 329 -11.99 -10.05 -5.15
C MET A 329 -10.84 -10.77 -5.84
N THR A 330 -9.90 -10.04 -6.43
CA THR A 330 -8.81 -10.63 -7.21
C THR A 330 -7.75 -11.29 -6.34
N PHE A 331 -7.41 -10.71 -5.17
CA PHE A 331 -6.28 -11.20 -4.38
C PHE A 331 -6.67 -11.94 -3.11
N LYS A 332 -7.67 -11.45 -2.36
CA LYS A 332 -8.07 -12.09 -1.09
C LYS A 332 -9.04 -13.25 -1.31
N PHE A 333 -10.04 -13.08 -2.16
CA PHE A 333 -11.06 -14.10 -2.41
C PHE A 333 -10.48 -15.29 -3.18
N SER A 334 -9.71 -15.05 -4.24
CA SER A 334 -8.96 -16.08 -4.97
C SER A 334 -8.05 -16.92 -4.05
N TYR A 335 -7.44 -16.28 -3.05
CA TYR A 335 -6.66 -16.97 -2.01
C TYR A 335 -7.54 -17.82 -1.08
N MET A 336 -8.62 -17.26 -0.51
CA MET A 336 -9.44 -17.91 0.52
C MET A 336 -10.20 -19.15 0.00
N TYR A 337 -10.61 -19.16 -1.27
CA TYR A 337 -11.39 -20.25 -1.87
C TYR A 337 -10.56 -21.22 -2.71
N GLY A 338 -9.25 -21.02 -2.78
CA GLY A 338 -8.30 -21.95 -3.39
C GLY A 338 -8.48 -22.16 -4.90
N THR A 339 -9.28 -21.34 -5.58
CA THR A 339 -9.59 -21.49 -7.01
C THR A 339 -8.42 -21.13 -7.93
N ASP A 340 -7.45 -20.34 -7.43
CA ASP A 340 -6.35 -19.78 -8.23
C ASP A 340 -4.94 -20.26 -7.81
N TYR A 341 -4.77 -21.15 -6.82
CA TYR A 341 -3.44 -21.77 -6.60
C TYR A 341 -2.94 -22.46 -7.87
N ALA A 342 -3.86 -23.07 -8.62
CA ALA A 342 -3.57 -23.65 -9.92
C ALA A 342 -3.08 -22.65 -10.98
N ALA A 343 -3.27 -21.33 -10.79
CA ALA A 343 -2.80 -20.29 -11.69
C ALA A 343 -1.37 -19.83 -11.39
N LEU A 344 -0.87 -20.02 -10.16
CA LEU A 344 0.49 -19.67 -9.71
C LEU A 344 1.53 -20.73 -10.11
N LYS A 345 1.57 -21.07 -11.41
CA LYS A 345 2.38 -22.19 -11.92
C LYS A 345 3.86 -21.88 -12.10
N SER A 346 4.25 -20.61 -12.08
CA SER A 346 5.63 -20.20 -12.32
C SER A 346 6.05 -18.98 -11.49
N VAL A 347 7.36 -18.83 -11.31
CA VAL A 347 7.99 -17.71 -10.60
C VAL A 347 7.63 -16.36 -11.22
N SER A 348 7.67 -16.23 -12.55
CA SER A 348 7.25 -15.00 -13.25
C SER A 348 5.80 -14.60 -12.98
N VAL A 349 4.86 -15.56 -12.96
CA VAL A 349 3.45 -15.26 -12.65
C VAL A 349 3.31 -14.78 -11.21
N ILE A 350 4.01 -15.42 -10.28
CA ILE A 350 4.03 -15.02 -8.87
C ILE A 350 4.64 -13.63 -8.71
N ASN A 351 5.74 -13.34 -9.40
CA ASN A 351 6.39 -12.04 -9.33
C ASN A 351 5.46 -10.94 -9.86
N LYS A 352 4.82 -11.16 -11.01
CA LYS A 352 3.79 -10.25 -11.55
C LYS A 352 2.63 -10.06 -10.59
N ALA A 353 2.09 -11.15 -10.04
CA ALA A 353 1.00 -11.10 -9.07
C ALA A 353 1.39 -10.34 -7.80
N SER A 354 2.62 -10.51 -7.31
CA SER A 354 3.16 -9.80 -6.15
C SER A 354 3.30 -8.31 -6.38
N LEU A 355 3.89 -7.91 -7.50
CA LEU A 355 4.04 -6.51 -7.85
C LEU A 355 2.67 -5.84 -8.04
N ASN A 356 1.76 -6.48 -8.78
CA ASN A 356 0.40 -5.98 -9.00
C ASN A 356 -0.39 -5.89 -7.68
N SER A 357 -0.36 -6.94 -6.87
CA SER A 357 -1.03 -6.97 -5.56
C SER A 357 -0.58 -5.82 -4.66
N GLN A 358 0.74 -5.59 -4.57
CA GLN A 358 1.27 -4.53 -3.72
C GLN A 358 0.94 -3.14 -4.27
N LEU A 359 1.08 -2.94 -5.58
CA LEU A 359 0.77 -1.67 -6.21
C LEU A 359 -0.71 -1.31 -5.99
N VAL A 360 -1.63 -2.24 -6.28
CA VAL A 360 -3.06 -2.00 -6.07
C VAL A 360 -3.39 -1.82 -4.59
N GLN A 361 -2.74 -2.55 -3.67
CA GLN A 361 -2.93 -2.37 -2.24
C GLN A 361 -2.54 -0.95 -1.80
N VAL A 362 -1.37 -0.47 -2.24
CA VAL A 362 -0.89 0.89 -1.94
C VAL A 362 -1.80 1.95 -2.55
N LEU A 363 -2.25 1.78 -3.80
CA LEU A 363 -3.21 2.69 -4.45
C LEU A 363 -4.56 2.71 -3.72
N SER A 364 -5.06 1.55 -3.32
CA SER A 364 -6.33 1.38 -2.58
C SER A 364 -6.32 2.02 -1.20
N ILE A 365 -5.17 2.02 -0.53
CA ILE A 365 -5.00 2.66 0.79
C ILE A 365 -4.77 4.16 0.60
N ASN A 366 -3.78 4.58 -0.18
CA ASN A 366 -3.41 5.99 -0.26
C ASN A 366 -4.49 6.87 -0.92
N SER A 367 -5.33 6.30 -1.77
CA SER A 367 -6.46 7.01 -2.37
C SER A 367 -7.56 7.41 -1.40
N LEU A 368 -7.52 6.95 -0.13
CA LEU A 368 -8.43 7.44 0.90
C LEU A 368 -8.16 8.91 1.25
N PHE A 369 -6.90 9.38 1.16
CA PHE A 369 -6.55 10.74 1.59
C PHE A 369 -7.13 11.83 0.69
N PRO A 370 -7.09 11.72 -0.66
CA PRO A 370 -7.85 12.62 -1.53
C PRO A 370 -9.35 12.64 -1.24
N VAL A 371 -9.96 11.48 -0.95
CA VAL A 371 -11.40 11.38 -0.61
C VAL A 371 -11.70 12.09 0.72
N LEU A 372 -10.85 11.92 1.74
CA LEU A 372 -10.97 12.61 3.04
C LEU A 372 -10.75 14.11 2.92
N LEU A 373 -9.74 14.55 2.18
CA LEU A 373 -9.44 15.96 1.96
C LEU A 373 -10.62 16.65 1.27
N MET A 374 -11.18 16.02 0.24
CA MET A 374 -12.33 16.57 -0.47
C MET A 374 -13.58 16.61 0.43
N GLN A 375 -13.85 15.56 1.21
CA GLN A 375 -14.95 15.57 2.18
C GLN A 375 -14.77 16.67 3.25
N SER A 376 -13.54 16.90 3.72
CA SER A 376 -13.20 18.04 4.60
C SER A 376 -13.59 19.36 3.94
N VAL A 377 -13.14 19.58 2.70
CA VAL A 377 -13.42 20.82 1.95
C VAL A 377 -14.93 21.04 1.79
N LEU A 378 -15.69 20.00 1.46
CA LEU A 378 -17.15 20.07 1.34
C LEU A 378 -17.83 20.45 2.66
N GLN A 379 -17.46 19.80 3.78
CA GLN A 379 -18.01 20.13 5.10
C GLN A 379 -17.69 21.57 5.51
N ARG A 380 -16.46 22.05 5.23
CA ARG A 380 -16.05 23.44 5.48
C ARG A 380 -16.77 24.45 4.59
N ALA A 381 -17.11 24.06 3.36
CA ALA A 381 -17.93 24.87 2.46
C ALA A 381 -19.41 24.92 2.88
N GLY A 382 -19.82 24.14 3.88
CA GLY A 382 -21.20 24.02 4.34
C GLY A 382 -22.03 23.01 3.53
N MET A 383 -21.41 22.29 2.61
CA MET A 383 -22.04 21.25 1.79
C MET A 383 -22.00 19.92 2.54
N ARG A 384 -22.90 19.77 3.51
CA ARG A 384 -22.91 18.66 4.48
C ARG A 384 -23.87 17.54 4.08
N TRP A 385 -23.58 16.89 2.97
CA TRP A 385 -24.44 15.79 2.52
C TRP A 385 -24.03 14.48 3.19
N THR A 386 -24.90 13.95 4.05
CA THR A 386 -24.65 12.70 4.78
C THR A 386 -24.36 11.51 3.84
N TYR A 387 -24.91 11.51 2.63
CA TYR A 387 -24.65 10.49 1.61
C TYR A 387 -23.15 10.41 1.23
N THR A 388 -22.50 11.53 0.91
CA THR A 388 -21.07 11.52 0.55
C THR A 388 -20.19 11.17 1.75
N LEU A 389 -20.62 11.52 2.96
CA LEU A 389 -19.95 11.12 4.20
C LEU A 389 -20.02 9.60 4.40
N VAL A 390 -21.16 8.96 4.16
CA VAL A 390 -21.31 7.49 4.24
C VAL A 390 -20.41 6.79 3.22
N ILE A 391 -20.34 7.30 1.98
CA ILE A 391 -19.40 6.77 0.97
C ILE A 391 -17.96 6.89 1.47
N THR A 392 -17.58 8.05 2.01
CA THR A 392 -16.23 8.31 2.54
C THR A 392 -15.88 7.35 3.68
N VAL A 393 -16.79 7.13 4.62
CA VAL A 393 -16.60 6.15 5.72
C VAL A 393 -16.45 4.74 5.16
N THR A 394 -17.24 4.36 4.15
CA THR A 394 -17.16 3.04 3.51
C THR A 394 -15.81 2.83 2.85
N VAL A 395 -15.30 3.81 2.09
CA VAL A 395 -13.96 3.78 1.49
C VAL A 395 -12.86 3.56 2.54
N VAL A 396 -12.97 4.21 3.70
CA VAL A 396 -12.00 4.04 4.79
C VAL A 396 -12.09 2.64 5.39
N ILE A 397 -13.30 2.10 5.61
CA ILE A 397 -13.48 0.73 6.12
C ILE A 397 -12.84 -0.29 5.18
N PHE A 398 -13.08 -0.18 3.87
CA PHE A 398 -12.46 -1.06 2.87
C PHE A 398 -10.94 -0.93 2.82
N ALA A 399 -10.39 0.28 2.91
CA ALA A 399 -8.95 0.50 3.00
C ALA A 399 -8.33 -0.21 4.22
N ILE A 400 -9.02 -0.21 5.37
CA ILE A 400 -8.57 -0.90 6.59
C ILE A 400 -8.59 -2.41 6.38
N ILE A 401 -9.66 -2.95 5.80
CA ILE A 401 -9.76 -4.38 5.48
C ILE A 401 -8.60 -4.79 4.57
N ILE A 402 -8.28 -3.97 3.56
CA ILE A 402 -7.19 -4.20 2.62
C ILE A 402 -5.82 -4.11 3.30
N HIS A 403 -5.62 -3.17 4.22
CA HIS A 403 -4.36 -3.05 4.95
C HIS A 403 -4.06 -4.29 5.81
N HIS A 404 -5.08 -4.85 6.45
CA HIS A 404 -4.93 -6.04 7.28
C HIS A 404 -5.08 -7.36 6.51
N ALA A 405 -5.48 -7.30 5.24
CA ALA A 405 -5.59 -8.49 4.41
C ALA A 405 -4.21 -8.94 3.92
N THR A 406 -3.94 -10.23 4.11
CA THR A 406 -2.86 -10.92 3.40
C THR A 406 -3.30 -11.17 1.96
N MET A 407 -2.81 -10.36 1.03
CA MET A 407 -3.17 -10.44 -0.39
C MET A 407 -2.41 -11.56 -1.14
N LEU A 408 -1.33 -12.07 -0.54
CA LEU A 408 -0.55 -13.20 -1.05
C LEU A 408 -0.18 -14.16 0.08
N PRO A 409 0.01 -15.45 -0.24
CA PRO A 409 0.51 -16.43 0.72
C PRO A 409 1.92 -16.08 1.22
N SER A 410 2.27 -16.59 2.39
CA SER A 410 3.63 -16.50 2.88
C SER A 410 4.59 -17.29 1.98
N PHE A 411 5.84 -16.85 1.91
CA PHE A 411 6.86 -17.49 1.08
C PHE A 411 7.01 -19.01 1.33
N PRO A 412 6.93 -19.55 2.56
CA PRO A 412 7.01 -20.99 2.77
C PRO A 412 5.87 -21.79 2.10
N ILE A 413 4.65 -21.27 2.12
CA ILE A 413 3.49 -21.91 1.47
C ILE A 413 3.67 -21.88 -0.05
N LEU A 414 4.13 -20.73 -0.55
CA LEU A 414 4.42 -20.53 -1.96
C LEU A 414 5.56 -21.43 -2.45
N TRP A 415 6.59 -21.60 -1.63
CA TRP A 415 7.74 -22.45 -1.89
C TRP A 415 7.35 -23.92 -2.02
N ASP A 416 6.51 -24.42 -1.10
CA ASP A 416 5.98 -25.79 -1.17
C ASP A 416 5.13 -26.00 -2.43
N HIS A 417 4.30 -25.01 -2.78
CA HIS A 417 3.53 -25.05 -4.02
C HIS A 417 4.42 -25.09 -5.27
N LEU A 418 5.42 -24.20 -5.36
CA LEU A 418 6.40 -24.18 -6.45
C LEU A 418 7.18 -25.48 -6.56
N LYS A 419 7.49 -26.11 -5.43
CA LYS A 419 8.19 -27.40 -5.41
C LYS A 419 7.37 -28.51 -6.06
N THR A 420 6.04 -28.43 -5.97
CA THR A 420 5.13 -29.37 -6.65
C THR A 420 4.84 -28.98 -8.11
N ALA A 421 4.85 -27.68 -8.42
CA ALA A 421 4.46 -27.18 -9.74
C ALA A 421 5.62 -27.14 -10.75
N GLU A 422 6.83 -26.81 -10.30
CA GLU A 422 7.99 -26.51 -11.16
C GLU A 422 9.28 -27.09 -10.54
N SER A 423 9.32 -28.40 -10.34
CA SER A 423 10.51 -29.08 -9.79
C SER A 423 11.61 -29.26 -10.84
N ILE A 424 12.83 -28.82 -10.55
CA ILE A 424 13.97 -28.99 -11.46
C ILE A 424 14.88 -30.13 -10.97
N PRO A 425 15.13 -31.18 -11.79
CA PRO A 425 16.00 -32.29 -11.41
C PRO A 425 17.42 -31.87 -11.04
N GLN A 426 18.00 -30.94 -11.80
CA GLN A 426 19.35 -30.38 -11.60
C GLN A 426 19.44 -29.58 -10.29
N CYS A 427 18.32 -29.08 -9.77
CA CYS A 427 18.23 -28.42 -8.46
C CYS A 427 17.79 -29.41 -7.36
N GLY A 428 17.90 -30.72 -7.58
CA GLY A 428 17.51 -31.76 -6.62
C GLY A 428 16.00 -31.88 -6.37
N GLY A 429 15.19 -31.49 -7.35
CA GLY A 429 13.72 -31.47 -7.24
C GLY A 429 13.18 -30.29 -6.43
N ASN A 430 13.98 -29.24 -6.24
CA ASN A 430 13.54 -27.96 -5.70
C ASN A 430 13.03 -27.03 -6.82
N PRO A 431 12.32 -25.93 -6.46
CA PRO A 431 11.94 -24.87 -7.40
C PRO A 431 13.13 -24.30 -8.21
N PRO A 432 12.89 -23.62 -9.34
CA PRO A 432 13.93 -22.92 -10.07
C PRO A 432 14.68 -21.92 -9.20
N LEU A 433 15.95 -21.68 -9.53
CA LEU A 433 16.81 -20.73 -8.82
C LEU A 433 16.24 -19.31 -8.85
N THR A 434 15.47 -18.97 -9.89
CA THR A 434 14.75 -17.70 -10.03
C THR A 434 13.69 -17.50 -8.94
N ALA A 435 13.21 -18.55 -8.27
CA ALA A 435 12.29 -18.43 -7.14
C ALA A 435 12.92 -17.66 -5.96
N HIS A 436 14.24 -17.69 -5.82
CA HIS A 436 14.99 -16.88 -4.85
C HIS A 436 15.20 -15.43 -5.30
N CYS A 437 14.88 -15.10 -6.55
CA CYS A 437 14.95 -13.74 -7.08
C CYS A 437 13.68 -12.92 -6.80
N LEU A 438 12.62 -13.51 -6.25
CA LEU A 438 11.37 -12.80 -5.96
C LEU A 438 11.66 -11.55 -5.13
N LYS A 439 11.55 -10.38 -5.77
CA LYS A 439 11.97 -9.11 -5.17
C LYS A 439 11.08 -8.76 -3.98
N GLN A 440 11.70 -8.13 -2.99
CA GLN A 440 11.03 -7.53 -1.84
C GLN A 440 9.95 -6.52 -2.26
N PRO A 441 9.00 -6.23 -1.36
CA PRO A 441 7.89 -5.36 -1.70
C PRO A 441 8.36 -3.98 -2.15
N LEU A 442 7.67 -3.42 -3.14
CA LEU A 442 7.89 -2.04 -3.55
C LEU A 442 7.79 -1.15 -2.30
N ASN A 443 8.89 -0.48 -1.96
CA ASN A 443 8.97 0.49 -0.87
C ASN A 443 8.23 1.80 -1.22
N LEU A 444 7.00 1.71 -1.73
CA LEU A 444 6.08 2.83 -1.94
C LEU A 444 5.30 3.19 -0.67
N SER A 445 5.87 2.87 0.50
CA SER A 445 5.20 3.02 1.79
C SER A 445 5.00 4.50 2.16
N LEU A 446 3.87 5.07 1.73
CA LEU A 446 3.10 6.01 2.55
C LEU A 446 2.12 5.28 3.50
N GLY A 447 1.98 3.96 3.37
CA GLY A 447 1.09 3.11 4.18
C GLY A 447 1.71 2.58 5.48
N SER A 448 2.55 3.37 6.16
CA SER A 448 3.04 2.98 7.48
C SER A 448 1.90 3.00 8.51
N ILE A 449 1.95 2.18 9.55
CA ILE A 449 0.95 2.13 10.64
C ILE A 449 0.48 3.53 11.14
N PRO A 450 1.36 4.56 11.23
CA PRO A 450 0.95 5.93 11.56
C PRO A 450 -0.10 6.55 10.62
N THR A 451 -0.10 6.23 9.33
CA THR A 451 -0.95 6.91 8.33
C THR A 451 -2.40 6.43 8.36
N ILE A 452 -2.63 5.16 8.72
CA ILE A 452 -4.00 4.65 8.96
C ILE A 452 -4.55 5.16 10.29
N GLY A 453 -3.72 5.26 11.32
CA GLY A 453 -4.09 5.93 12.57
C GLY A 453 -4.54 7.37 12.33
N ALA A 454 -3.83 8.10 11.45
CA ALA A 454 -4.23 9.44 11.02
C ALA A 454 -5.59 9.42 10.28
N ALA A 455 -5.83 8.47 9.37
CA ALA A 455 -7.11 8.33 8.68
C ALA A 455 -8.29 8.14 9.65
N PHE A 456 -8.14 7.32 10.69
CA PHE A 456 -9.15 7.16 11.74
C PHE A 456 -9.43 8.45 12.49
N ALA A 457 -8.37 9.17 12.89
CA ALA A 457 -8.51 10.46 13.55
C ALA A 457 -9.28 11.44 12.66
N MET A 458 -8.97 11.48 11.35
CA MET A 458 -9.66 12.36 10.41
C MET A 458 -11.13 11.99 10.24
N VAL A 459 -11.48 10.72 10.05
CA VAL A 459 -12.89 10.29 9.98
C VAL A 459 -13.62 10.64 11.28
N GLY A 460 -12.99 10.41 12.42
CA GLY A 460 -13.53 10.80 13.72
C GLY A 460 -13.85 12.30 13.79
N ILE A 461 -12.94 13.16 13.31
CA ILE A 461 -13.15 14.60 13.24
C ILE A 461 -14.33 14.95 12.31
N LEU A 462 -14.42 14.34 11.12
CA LEU A 462 -15.52 14.57 10.17
C LEU A 462 -16.88 14.15 10.76
N LEU A 463 -16.93 13.03 11.47
CA LEU A 463 -18.14 12.53 12.13
C LEU A 463 -18.56 13.40 13.32
N VAL A 464 -17.60 13.84 14.13
CA VAL A 464 -17.87 14.76 15.24
C VAL A 464 -18.38 16.10 14.71
N ASP A 465 -17.79 16.64 13.64
CA ASP A 465 -18.26 17.87 13.02
C ASP A 465 -19.68 17.74 12.45
N GLU A 466 -19.99 16.63 11.78
CA GLU A 466 -21.35 16.35 11.30
C GLU A 466 -22.35 16.27 12.46
N PHE A 467 -21.99 15.55 13.53
CA PHE A 467 -22.81 15.42 14.73
C PHE A 467 -23.05 16.79 15.40
N VAL A 468 -22.00 17.59 15.57
CA VAL A 468 -22.09 18.94 16.13
C VAL A 468 -23.02 19.81 15.30
N TYR A 469 -22.97 19.72 13.98
CA TYR A 469 -23.86 20.48 13.10
C TYR A 469 -25.32 20.04 13.21
N ILE A 470 -25.60 18.74 13.16
CA ILE A 470 -26.95 18.19 13.33
C ILE A 470 -27.54 18.68 14.67
N VAL A 471 -26.75 18.62 15.73
CA VAL A 471 -27.11 19.11 17.06
C VAL A 471 -27.37 20.62 17.09
N ARG A 472 -26.57 21.43 16.38
CA ARG A 472 -26.73 22.89 16.36
C ARG A 472 -27.94 23.33 15.55
N VAL A 473 -28.27 22.63 14.47
CA VAL A 473 -29.39 22.96 13.58
C VAL A 473 -30.72 22.49 14.16
N ASP A 474 -30.75 21.32 14.81
CA ASP A 474 -31.98 20.82 15.43
C ASP A 474 -32.23 21.50 16.79
N SER A 475 -33.14 22.46 16.82
CA SER A 475 -33.43 23.30 17.99
C SER A 475 -34.04 22.54 19.19
N ARG A 476 -34.38 21.24 19.03
CA ARG A 476 -34.78 20.33 20.11
C ARG A 476 -34.38 18.89 19.75
N PRO A 477 -33.17 18.41 20.12
CA PRO A 477 -32.80 17.03 19.87
C PRO A 477 -33.76 16.10 20.64
N LYS A 478 -34.76 15.55 19.95
CA LYS A 478 -35.76 14.62 20.52
C LYS A 478 -35.13 13.38 21.15
N PHE A 479 -33.87 13.09 20.80
CA PHE A 479 -33.14 11.89 21.18
C PHE A 479 -32.35 12.00 22.48
N MET A 480 -32.22 13.18 23.08
CA MET A 480 -31.52 13.29 24.35
C MET A 480 -32.42 13.90 25.42
N PRO A 481 -32.99 13.07 26.31
CA PRO A 481 -33.84 13.54 27.40
C PRO A 481 -33.01 14.36 28.37
N ASN A 482 -33.46 15.57 28.73
CA ASN A 482 -33.05 16.48 29.82
C ASN A 482 -31.84 16.08 30.71
N SER A 483 -30.73 15.69 30.11
CA SER A 483 -29.58 15.20 30.85
C SER A 483 -28.70 16.39 31.18
N ALA A 484 -28.27 16.52 32.44
CA ALA A 484 -27.34 17.55 32.90
C ALA A 484 -26.09 17.70 32.00
N LYS A 485 -25.71 16.63 31.28
CA LYS A 485 -24.64 16.61 30.27
C LYS A 485 -24.85 17.62 29.12
N TRP A 486 -26.09 17.91 28.69
CA TRP A 486 -26.37 18.90 27.64
C TRP A 486 -26.11 20.33 28.08
N VAL A 487 -26.50 20.64 29.32
CA VAL A 487 -26.26 21.96 29.92
C VAL A 487 -24.75 22.18 30.07
N MET A 488 -23.99 21.11 30.33
CA MET A 488 -22.52 21.14 30.43
C MET A 488 -21.82 21.23 29.06
N LEU A 489 -22.37 20.63 28.01
CA LEU A 489 -21.77 20.63 26.66
C LEU A 489 -22.02 21.94 25.90
N LYS A 490 -23.11 22.65 26.21
CA LYS A 490 -23.52 23.90 25.53
C LYS A 490 -22.46 25.03 25.62
N PRO A 491 -21.84 25.34 26.77
CA PRO A 491 -20.77 26.34 26.85
C PRO A 491 -19.52 25.95 26.05
N TRP A 492 -19.22 24.66 25.97
CA TRP A 492 -18.06 24.17 25.20
C TRP A 492 -18.31 24.25 23.69
N LEU A 493 -19.51 23.85 23.24
CA LEU A 493 -19.92 23.89 21.83
C LEU A 493 -20.08 25.32 21.28
N TYR A 494 -20.48 26.28 22.11
CA TYR A 494 -20.78 27.66 21.66
C TYR A 494 -19.80 28.72 22.19
N GLY A 495 -18.83 28.34 23.04
CA GLY A 495 -17.89 29.25 23.68
C GLY A 495 -16.44 28.80 23.51
N ALA A 496 -15.79 28.40 24.61
CA ALA A 496 -14.34 28.16 24.67
C ALA A 496 -13.81 27.03 23.76
N GLY A 497 -14.67 26.10 23.30
CA GLY A 497 -14.27 25.01 22.40
C GLY A 497 -14.10 25.43 20.94
N VAL A 498 -14.66 26.57 20.53
CA VAL A 498 -14.61 27.07 19.13
C VAL A 498 -13.18 27.32 18.62
N PRO A 499 -12.28 28.04 19.33
CA PRO A 499 -10.91 28.24 18.86
C PRO A 499 -10.10 26.93 18.79
N ILE A 500 -10.29 26.03 19.77
CA ILE A 500 -9.63 24.72 19.79
C ILE A 500 -10.09 23.89 18.58
N PHE A 501 -11.38 23.90 18.29
CA PHE A 501 -11.95 23.23 17.12
C PHE A 501 -11.38 23.78 15.81
N HIS A 502 -11.24 25.10 15.68
CA HIS A 502 -10.60 25.70 14.51
C HIS A 502 -9.12 25.34 14.36
N LEU A 503 -8.37 25.27 15.47
CA LEU A 503 -6.98 24.83 15.45
C LEU A 503 -6.86 23.37 15.00
N ILE A 504 -7.69 22.48 15.53
CA ILE A 504 -7.74 21.06 15.13
C ILE A 504 -7.98 20.96 13.61
N TRP A 505 -8.96 21.71 13.08
CA TRP A 505 -9.23 21.74 11.65
C TRP A 505 -8.07 22.26 10.81
N ALA A 506 -7.40 23.33 11.25
CA ALA A 506 -6.24 23.85 10.54
C ALA A 506 -5.09 22.83 10.49
N CYS A 507 -4.84 22.13 11.60
CA CYS A 507 -3.86 21.04 11.66
C CYS A 507 -4.26 19.86 10.75
N THR A 508 -5.54 19.47 10.78
CA THR A 508 -6.08 18.40 9.94
C THR A 508 -5.94 18.70 8.45
N ASP A 509 -6.33 19.90 8.01
CA ASP A 509 -6.24 20.28 6.61
C ASP A 509 -4.79 20.38 6.15
N LEU A 510 -3.89 20.92 6.98
CA LEU A 510 -2.47 20.96 6.66
C LEU A 510 -1.89 19.54 6.53
N ALA A 511 -2.22 18.66 7.47
CA ALA A 511 -1.76 17.27 7.43
C ALA A 511 -2.28 16.53 6.19
N LEU A 512 -3.58 16.65 5.88
CA LEU A 512 -4.17 16.04 4.68
C LEU A 512 -3.57 16.62 3.40
N LEU A 513 -3.35 17.92 3.33
CA LEU A 513 -2.70 18.55 2.18
C LEU A 513 -1.29 18.02 1.95
N THR A 514 -0.49 17.90 3.02
CA THR A 514 0.87 17.34 2.93
C THR A 514 0.84 15.89 2.47
N ILE A 515 -0.04 15.05 3.05
CA ILE A 515 -0.16 13.64 2.69
C ILE A 515 -0.60 13.47 1.24
N VAL A 516 -1.62 14.23 0.81
CA VAL A 516 -2.13 14.18 -0.57
C VAL A 516 -1.10 14.73 -1.57
N GLY A 517 -0.34 15.75 -1.21
CA GLY A 517 0.78 16.26 -2.03
C GLY A 517 1.90 15.23 -2.21
N LEU A 518 2.31 14.56 -1.12
CA LEU A 518 3.29 13.46 -1.19
C LEU A 518 2.75 12.28 -2.01
N HIS A 519 1.46 11.97 -1.87
CA HIS A 519 0.80 10.95 -2.68
C HIS A 519 0.86 11.29 -4.18
N LEU A 520 0.59 12.54 -4.56
CA LEU A 520 0.71 12.98 -5.94
C LEU A 520 2.15 12.83 -6.46
N CYS A 521 3.15 13.25 -5.68
CA CYS A 521 4.55 13.08 -6.07
C CYS A 521 4.88 11.61 -6.34
N ASN A 522 4.42 10.69 -5.50
CA ASN A 522 4.64 9.26 -5.69
C ASN A 522 3.92 8.73 -6.94
N LEU A 523 2.69 9.15 -7.20
CA LEU A 523 1.94 8.79 -8.41
C LEU A 523 2.64 9.29 -9.67
N LEU A 524 3.18 10.52 -9.64
CA LEU A 524 3.91 11.09 -10.77
C LEU A 524 5.24 10.36 -11.02
N THR A 525 5.98 10.00 -9.97
CA THR A 525 7.19 9.17 -10.10
C THR A 525 6.88 7.79 -10.69
N LEU A 526 5.77 7.17 -10.29
CA LEU A 526 5.29 5.92 -10.87
C LEU A 526 4.89 6.08 -12.35
N ALA A 527 4.23 7.19 -12.68
CA ALA A 527 3.78 7.49 -14.05
C ALA A 527 4.95 7.72 -15.01
N THR A 528 5.98 8.46 -14.57
CA THR A 528 7.18 8.76 -15.36
C THR A 528 8.16 7.59 -15.43
N GLY A 529 8.15 6.69 -14.44
CA GLY A 529 9.00 5.49 -14.37
C GLY A 529 8.65 4.37 -15.35
N GLY A 530 7.85 4.62 -16.39
CA GLY A 530 7.61 3.67 -17.49
C GLY A 530 6.18 3.11 -17.61
N THR A 531 5.25 3.49 -16.72
CA THR A 531 3.85 3.00 -16.80
C THR A 531 2.98 3.80 -17.78
N MET A 532 3.32 5.07 -18.07
CA MET A 532 2.53 5.93 -18.96
C MET A 532 3.26 6.37 -20.23
N THR A 533 4.48 5.86 -20.49
CA THR A 533 5.38 6.32 -21.55
C THR A 533 5.12 5.70 -22.92
N SER A 534 3.94 5.12 -23.17
CA SER A 534 3.59 4.66 -24.52
C SER A 534 3.06 5.82 -25.33
N ASP A 535 3.58 6.01 -26.55
CA ASP A 535 3.06 6.98 -27.52
C ASP A 535 1.59 6.72 -27.89
N ASN A 536 1.07 5.53 -27.58
CA ASN A 536 -0.31 5.13 -27.82
C ASN A 536 -1.12 5.06 -26.52
N TRP A 537 -2.31 5.65 -26.54
CA TRP A 537 -3.26 5.53 -25.45
C TRP A 537 -3.83 4.11 -25.38
N THR A 538 -3.79 3.50 -24.20
CA THR A 538 -4.46 2.24 -23.90
C THR A 538 -5.97 2.42 -23.76
N TYR A 539 -6.74 1.34 -23.94
CA TYR A 539 -8.19 1.34 -23.73
C TYR A 539 -8.56 1.89 -22.35
N GLY A 540 -7.86 1.44 -21.29
CA GLY A 540 -8.07 1.91 -19.93
C GLY A 540 -7.85 3.42 -19.75
N GLN A 541 -6.84 4.01 -20.40
CA GLN A 541 -6.59 5.45 -20.32
C GLN A 541 -7.72 6.28 -20.97
N VAL A 542 -8.27 5.82 -22.10
CA VAL A 542 -9.40 6.49 -22.76
C VAL A 542 -10.65 6.41 -21.89
N VAL A 543 -10.97 5.23 -21.35
CA VAL A 543 -12.09 5.04 -20.43
C VAL A 543 -11.94 5.94 -19.20
N THR A 544 -10.76 5.99 -18.60
CA THR A 544 -10.43 6.90 -17.49
C THR A 544 -10.71 8.35 -17.83
N ALA A 545 -10.23 8.86 -18.98
CA ALA A 545 -10.49 10.24 -19.39
C ALA A 545 -11.99 10.52 -19.54
N MET A 546 -12.75 9.56 -20.08
CA MET A 546 -14.19 9.68 -20.26
C MET A 546 -14.96 9.64 -18.93
N VAL A 547 -14.47 8.95 -17.90
CA VAL A 547 -15.09 8.96 -16.55
C VAL A 547 -15.06 10.37 -15.93
N TRP A 548 -13.96 11.11 -16.11
CA TRP A 548 -13.80 12.43 -15.52
C TRP A 548 -14.37 13.57 -16.40
N THR A 549 -14.51 13.34 -17.70
CA THR A 549 -14.99 14.33 -18.67
C THR A 549 -16.34 14.97 -18.28
N PRO A 550 -17.38 14.23 -17.84
CA PRO A 550 -18.65 14.82 -17.42
C PRO A 550 -18.51 15.83 -16.27
N ILE A 551 -17.57 15.61 -15.35
CA ILE A 551 -17.34 16.49 -14.20
C ILE A 551 -16.74 17.81 -14.68
N PHE A 552 -15.71 17.75 -15.52
CA PHE A 552 -15.12 18.95 -16.12
C PHE A 552 -16.12 19.67 -17.05
N GLY A 553 -16.88 18.92 -17.84
CA GLY A 553 -17.91 19.45 -18.73
C GLY A 553 -18.98 20.22 -17.96
N LYS A 554 -19.46 19.68 -16.83
CA LYS A 554 -20.42 20.38 -15.96
C LYS A 554 -19.83 21.61 -15.29
N TYR A 555 -18.58 21.56 -14.85
CA TYR A 555 -17.92 22.75 -14.33
C TYR A 555 -17.92 23.88 -15.36
N VAL A 556 -17.52 23.58 -16.60
CA VAL A 556 -17.53 24.55 -17.70
C VAL A 556 -18.96 25.02 -18.01
N TYR A 557 -19.92 24.09 -18.09
CA TYR A 557 -21.33 24.40 -18.35
C TYR A 557 -21.91 25.34 -17.28
N TYR A 558 -21.71 25.05 -15.99
CA TYR A 558 -22.20 25.88 -14.88
C TYR A 558 -21.55 27.27 -14.84
N ASN A 559 -20.30 27.39 -15.30
CA ASN A 559 -19.64 28.69 -15.44
C ASN A 559 -20.23 29.53 -16.58
N ILE A 560 -20.63 28.92 -17.70
CA ILE A 560 -21.16 29.61 -18.88
C ILE A 560 -22.65 29.96 -18.69
N PHE A 561 -23.47 28.98 -18.32
CA PHE A 561 -24.93 29.09 -18.31
C PHE A 561 -25.52 29.36 -16.92
N GLY A 562 -24.69 29.28 -15.88
CA GLY A 562 -25.14 29.39 -14.49
C GLY A 562 -25.73 28.08 -13.97
N ILE A 563 -25.73 27.96 -12.63
CA ILE A 563 -26.10 26.73 -11.92
C ILE A 563 -27.61 26.49 -11.96
N GLN A 564 -28.42 27.54 -11.86
CA GLN A 564 -29.88 27.42 -11.88
C GLN A 564 -30.35 26.72 -13.17
N HIS A 565 -29.93 27.21 -14.34
CA HIS A 565 -30.26 26.58 -15.63
C HIS A 565 -29.76 25.13 -15.72
N GLY A 566 -28.59 24.84 -15.15
CA GLY A 566 -28.04 23.48 -15.14
C GLY A 566 -28.85 22.47 -14.31
N PHE A 567 -29.44 22.91 -13.20
CA PHE A 567 -30.27 22.05 -12.35
C PHE A 567 -31.74 22.02 -12.76
N GLU A 568 -32.29 23.13 -13.25
CA GLU A 568 -33.69 23.19 -13.71
C GLU A 568 -33.98 22.18 -14.82
N GLY A 569 -33.03 21.94 -15.73
CA GLY A 569 -33.17 20.91 -16.77
C GLY A 569 -33.12 19.46 -16.27
N ARG A 570 -32.73 19.21 -15.01
CA ARG A 570 -32.55 17.85 -14.42
C ARG A 570 -33.58 17.53 -13.34
N LEU A 571 -34.29 18.53 -12.83
CA LEU A 571 -35.33 18.35 -11.83
C LEU A 571 -36.66 17.99 -12.50
N SER A 572 -37.46 17.16 -11.85
CA SER A 572 -38.83 16.93 -12.32
C SER A 572 -39.62 18.24 -12.29
N ASN A 573 -40.60 18.40 -13.17
CA ASN A 573 -41.47 19.59 -13.26
C ASN A 573 -42.18 19.98 -11.94
N HIS A 574 -42.16 19.11 -10.93
CA HIS A 574 -42.69 19.37 -9.59
C HIS A 574 -41.73 20.10 -8.65
N TYR A 575 -40.47 20.31 -9.03
CA TYR A 575 -39.46 20.98 -8.21
C TYR A 575 -38.81 22.12 -8.98
N ARG A 576 -38.50 23.21 -8.27
CA ARG A 576 -37.83 24.38 -8.82
C ARG A 576 -36.64 24.76 -7.95
N VAL A 577 -35.53 25.16 -8.57
CA VAL A 577 -34.39 25.75 -7.87
C VAL A 577 -34.68 27.22 -7.64
N VAL A 578 -34.61 27.67 -6.39
CA VAL A 578 -34.78 29.08 -6.03
C VAL A 578 -33.50 29.56 -5.37
N SER A 579 -32.96 30.69 -5.82
CA SER A 579 -31.82 31.30 -5.13
C SER A 579 -32.26 31.84 -3.77
N ASN A 580 -31.39 31.86 -2.76
CA ASN A 580 -31.74 32.42 -1.44
C ASN A 580 -32.21 33.88 -1.51
N THR A 581 -31.77 34.64 -2.51
CA THR A 581 -32.21 36.01 -2.80
C THR A 581 -33.63 36.09 -3.38
N GLU A 582 -34.10 35.06 -4.08
CA GLU A 582 -35.46 34.98 -4.62
C GLU A 582 -36.41 34.26 -3.66
N GLY A 583 -35.92 33.28 -2.90
CA GLY A 583 -36.70 32.56 -1.88
C GLY A 583 -37.17 33.49 -0.77
N ALA A 584 -36.32 34.42 -0.33
CA ALA A 584 -36.70 35.45 0.64
C ALA A 584 -37.78 36.42 0.12
N LYS A 585 -37.93 36.56 -1.21
CA LYS A 585 -39.00 37.38 -1.84
C LYS A 585 -40.27 36.58 -2.13
N LEU A 586 -40.22 35.26 -2.02
CA LEU A 586 -41.37 34.35 -2.20
C LEU A 586 -42.01 33.98 -0.86
N GLU A 587 -41.29 34.18 0.26
CA GLU A 587 -41.81 34.03 1.63
C GLU A 587 -42.45 35.32 2.18
N GLU A 588 -42.15 36.49 1.58
CA GLU A 588 -42.92 37.74 1.73
C GLU A 588 -44.12 37.75 0.78
#